data_AF-A0AAE1FM71-F1
#
_entry.id   AF-A0AAE1FM71-F1
#
_cell.length_a   1.000
_cell.length_b   1.000
_cell.length_c   1.000
_cell.angle_alpha   90.00
_cell.angle_beta   90.00
_cell.angle_gamma   90.00
#
_symmetry.space_group_name_H-M   'P 1'
#
loop_
_entity.id
_entity.type
_entity.pdbx_description
1 polymer ?
#
loop_
_entity_poly.entity_id
_entity_poly.type
_entity_poly.pdbx_seq_one_letter_code
_entity_poly.pdbx_strand_id
1 'polypeptide(L)'
;MQTYNVALTHNEPLSSSNTEVNDILPPSASCPYPSSPLPDLISGDFDSIHPELLKLYESLGVTIVPTPDQNETDFTKAVKVLARYIEEREIKIGHVLVVTGIHSDRFDHVMANLATLYKVRSIIKTPVILLSGGSMVWVLEEGKHRVEVSWQLIKNPNVSWCGLIPLGHPATVSTTGLKWNLADQMLEFGTLVSTSNTYDPTHHGQIYITTSHPCLWTMGWETRGTDVEMDG
;
A
#
# COMPACT_ATOMS: atom_id res chain seq x y z
N MET A 1 18.15 -7.37 3.06
CA MET A 1 17.11 -7.25 4.10
C MET A 1 16.50 -5.87 3.89
N GLN A 2 15.20 -5.77 3.59
CA GLN A 2 14.55 -4.47 3.41
C GLN A 2 13.91 -4.09 4.74
N THR A 3 14.54 -3.16 5.47
CA THR A 3 13.97 -2.63 6.72
C THR A 3 12.73 -1.79 6.37
N TYR A 4 11.55 -2.25 6.78
CA TYR A 4 10.33 -1.44 6.66
C TYR A 4 10.20 -0.56 7.90
N ASN A 5 10.51 0.72 7.76
CA ASN A 5 10.20 1.71 8.79
C ASN A 5 8.70 1.99 8.72
N VAL A 6 7.96 1.60 9.76
CA VAL A 6 6.62 2.15 9.98
C VAL A 6 6.82 3.60 10.40
N ALA A 7 6.41 4.56 9.59
CA ALA A 7 6.24 5.94 9.99
C ALA A 7 4.74 6.21 10.08
N LEU A 8 4.23 6.41 11.29
CA LEU A 8 2.89 6.92 11.49
C LEU A 8 2.97 8.44 11.56
N THR A 9 2.08 9.11 10.86
CA THR A 9 1.91 10.56 10.97
C THR A 9 0.43 10.85 11.22
N HIS A 10 0.12 11.47 12.35
CA HIS A 10 -1.15 12.14 12.53
C HIS A 10 -1.13 13.46 11.72
N ASN A 11 -2.07 13.62 10.78
CA ASN A 11 -2.18 14.81 9.92
C ASN A 11 -2.47 16.08 10.74
N GLU A 12 -1.64 17.11 10.56
CA GLU A 12 -2.12 18.47 10.28
C GLU A 12 -1.49 18.95 8.96
N PRO A 13 -2.25 19.65 8.08
CA PRO A 13 -1.74 20.08 6.79
C PRO A 13 -0.85 21.32 6.97
N LEU A 14 0.41 21.25 6.53
CA LEU A 14 1.19 22.43 6.17
C LEU A 14 1.17 22.59 4.65
N SER A 15 0.83 23.81 4.24
CA SER A 15 0.63 24.23 2.87
C SER A 15 1.90 24.17 2.02
N SER A 16 1.65 23.85 0.74
CA SER A 16 2.42 24.16 -0.48
C SER A 16 3.75 23.44 -0.77
N SER A 17 3.66 22.71 -1.89
CA SER A 17 4.60 22.54 -3.01
C SER A 17 5.82 21.62 -2.89
N ASN A 18 5.84 20.72 -3.87
CA ASN A 18 6.95 19.98 -4.49
C ASN A 18 7.42 18.66 -3.85
N THR A 19 7.08 17.61 -4.61
CA THR A 19 7.69 16.29 -4.74
C THR A 19 9.20 16.27 -4.57
N GLU A 20 9.67 15.41 -3.66
CA GLU A 20 10.74 14.44 -3.89
C GLU A 20 10.72 13.44 -2.71
N VAL A 21 10.61 12.15 -3.04
CA VAL A 21 10.70 11.05 -2.06
C VAL A 21 12.17 10.95 -1.67
N ASN A 22 12.57 11.72 -0.66
CA ASN A 22 13.85 11.52 -0.02
C ASN A 22 13.67 10.53 1.12
N ASP A 23 14.48 9.49 1.05
CA ASP A 23 14.77 8.58 2.15
C ASP A 23 14.91 9.32 3.47
N ILE A 24 14.64 8.60 4.56
CA ILE A 24 14.82 9.01 5.95
C ILE A 24 16.30 9.38 6.16
N LEU A 25 16.69 10.56 5.72
CA LEU A 25 18.03 11.11 5.85
C LEU A 25 18.08 12.01 7.09
N PRO A 26 19.17 11.97 7.87
CA PRO A 26 19.34 12.87 9.00
C PRO A 26 19.42 14.33 8.52
N PRO A 27 19.15 15.30 9.42
CA PRO A 27 19.29 16.72 9.11
C PRO A 27 20.72 17.02 8.63
N SER A 28 20.88 17.63 7.46
CA SER A 28 22.15 18.19 7.06
C SER A 28 22.48 19.40 7.95
N ALA A 29 23.77 19.72 8.11
CA ALA A 29 24.24 20.82 8.96
C ALA A 29 23.66 22.21 8.61
N SER A 30 22.97 22.34 7.47
CA SER A 30 22.28 23.56 7.01
C SER A 30 20.78 23.59 7.30
N CYS A 31 20.16 22.50 7.77
CA CYS A 31 18.75 22.46 8.12
C CYS A 31 18.53 21.46 9.29
N PRO A 32 18.41 21.91 10.55
CA PRO A 32 18.33 21.04 11.73
C PRO A 32 16.98 20.33 11.91
N TYR A 33 16.02 20.53 11.00
CA TYR A 33 14.73 19.85 11.01
C TYR A 33 14.61 18.99 9.76
N PRO A 34 14.15 17.73 9.86
CA PRO A 34 13.65 17.04 8.68
C PRO A 34 12.54 17.92 8.06
N SER A 35 12.59 18.13 6.75
CA SER A 35 11.53 18.85 6.01
C SER A 35 10.19 18.12 6.06
N SER A 36 10.19 16.88 6.56
CA SER A 36 9.04 16.02 6.78
C SER A 36 8.70 15.89 8.28
N PRO A 37 7.43 15.67 8.62
CA PRO A 37 7.02 15.39 10.00
C PRO A 37 7.76 14.17 10.54
N LEU A 38 8.10 14.21 11.83
CA LEU A 38 8.69 13.07 12.52
C LEU A 38 7.67 11.93 12.62
N PRO A 39 8.12 10.66 12.51
CA PRO A 39 7.24 9.52 12.74
C PRO A 39 6.88 9.40 14.23
N ASP A 40 5.67 8.94 14.54
CA ASP A 40 5.28 8.66 15.93
C ASP A 40 6.06 7.48 16.54
N LEU A 41 6.47 6.54 15.69
CA LEU A 41 7.11 5.28 16.07
C LEU A 41 8.05 4.81 14.96
N ILE A 42 9.12 4.12 15.31
CA ILE A 42 10.02 3.39 14.40
C ILE A 42 10.18 1.97 14.94
N SER A 43 9.94 0.95 14.10
CA SER A 43 10.11 -0.46 14.46
C SER A 43 11.03 -1.19 13.50
N GLY A 44 11.81 -2.14 14.01
CA GLY A 44 12.71 -2.98 13.21
C GLY A 44 13.60 -3.86 14.09
N ASP A 45 14.31 -4.81 13.47
CA ASP A 45 15.39 -5.55 14.13
C ASP A 45 16.69 -4.73 14.27
N PHE A 46 16.78 -3.61 13.54
CA PHE A 46 17.81 -2.60 13.63
C PHE A 46 19.24 -3.10 13.33
N ASP A 47 19.36 -4.15 12.52
CA ASP A 47 20.66 -4.68 12.08
C ASP A 47 21.38 -3.76 11.07
N SER A 48 20.60 -2.94 10.35
CA SER A 48 21.04 -2.14 9.22
C SER A 48 21.15 -0.63 9.52
N ILE A 49 20.61 -0.17 10.65
CA ILE A 49 20.57 1.25 11.04
C ILE A 49 21.71 1.60 11.99
N HIS A 50 22.28 2.80 11.84
CA HIS A 50 23.33 3.28 12.73
C HIS A 50 22.76 3.58 14.14
N PRO A 51 23.39 3.09 15.24
CA PRO A 51 22.87 3.29 16.59
C PRO A 51 22.71 4.77 16.99
N GLU A 52 23.55 5.65 16.45
CA GLU A 52 23.44 7.10 16.71
C GLU A 52 22.17 7.73 16.12
N LEU A 53 21.70 7.21 14.98
CA LEU A 53 20.47 7.69 14.34
C LEU A 53 19.23 7.29 15.16
N LEU A 54 19.22 6.07 15.71
CA LEU A 54 18.17 5.64 16.64
C LEU A 54 18.12 6.53 17.88
N LYS A 55 19.28 6.82 18.48
CA LYS A 55 19.38 7.74 19.63
C LYS A 55 18.90 9.15 19.29
N LEU A 56 19.19 9.64 18.08
CA LEU A 56 18.70 10.92 17.62
C LEU A 56 17.16 10.93 17.57
N TYR A 57 16.54 9.96 16.89
CA TYR A 57 15.07 9.89 16.82
C TYR A 57 14.43 9.72 18.20
N GLU A 58 15.02 8.90 19.07
CA GLU A 58 14.58 8.76 20.46
C GLU A 58 14.66 10.11 21.21
N SER A 59 15.73 10.88 21.03
CA SER A 59 15.88 12.23 21.62
C SER A 59 14.88 13.26 21.06
N LEU A 60 14.36 13.01 19.86
CA LEU A 60 13.32 13.82 19.21
C LEU A 60 11.90 13.37 19.61
N GLY A 61 11.76 12.41 20.52
CA GLY A 61 10.47 11.94 21.04
C GLY A 61 9.81 10.83 20.23
N VAL A 62 10.52 10.24 19.26
CA VAL A 62 10.00 9.11 18.47
C VAL A 62 10.06 7.83 19.30
N THR A 63 8.97 7.05 19.26
CA THR A 63 8.93 5.75 19.97
C THR A 63 9.73 4.70 19.20
N ILE A 64 10.79 4.14 19.79
CA ILE A 64 11.58 3.06 19.16
C ILE A 64 11.11 1.69 19.66
N VAL A 65 10.71 0.79 18.74
CA VAL A 65 10.23 -0.56 19.08
C VAL A 65 11.05 -1.66 18.39
N PRO A 66 11.95 -2.34 19.12
CA PRO A 66 12.72 -3.45 18.58
C PRO A 66 11.83 -4.65 18.23
N THR A 67 12.06 -5.26 17.07
CA THR A 67 11.36 -6.45 16.59
C THR A 67 12.36 -7.54 16.15
N PRO A 68 13.03 -8.23 17.10
CA PRO A 68 14.13 -9.14 16.81
C PRO A 68 13.69 -10.50 16.22
N ASP A 69 12.38 -10.78 16.14
CA ASP A 69 11.86 -12.04 15.59
C ASP A 69 12.33 -12.24 14.14
N GLN A 70 12.98 -13.37 13.90
CA GLN A 70 13.53 -13.77 12.60
C GLN A 70 12.61 -14.74 11.84
N ASN A 71 11.52 -15.21 12.47
CA ASN A 71 10.55 -16.10 11.84
C ASN A 71 9.45 -15.35 11.08
N GLU A 72 9.44 -14.02 11.16
CA GLU A 72 8.44 -13.16 10.51
C GLU A 72 9.10 -12.05 9.68
N THR A 73 8.43 -11.69 8.58
CA THR A 73 8.85 -10.56 7.74
C THR A 73 8.77 -9.25 8.51
N ASP A 74 9.65 -8.30 8.17
CA ASP A 74 9.62 -6.95 8.74
C ASP A 74 8.25 -6.28 8.54
N PHE A 75 7.57 -6.53 7.42
CA PHE A 75 6.21 -6.07 7.19
C PHE A 75 5.21 -6.69 8.19
N THR A 76 5.29 -7.99 8.49
CA THR A 76 4.40 -8.59 9.50
C THR A 76 4.65 -7.98 10.88
N LYS A 77 5.92 -7.83 11.28
CA LYS A 77 6.32 -7.28 12.57
C LYS A 77 5.83 -5.83 12.72
N ALA A 78 6.02 -5.03 11.68
CA ALA A 78 5.50 -3.66 11.55
C ALA A 78 3.99 -3.58 11.81
N VAL A 79 3.18 -4.43 11.15
CA VAL A 79 1.72 -4.41 11.34
C VAL A 79 1.31 -4.85 12.75
N LYS A 80 2.02 -5.80 13.36
CA LYS A 80 1.77 -6.19 14.76
C LYS A 80 2.04 -5.05 15.73
N VAL A 81 3.15 -4.34 15.55
CA VAL A 81 3.48 -3.17 16.38
C VAL A 81 2.43 -2.08 16.20
N LEU A 82 2.03 -1.81 14.95
CA LEU A 82 0.96 -0.85 14.65
C LEU A 82 -0.37 -1.24 15.29
N ALA A 83 -0.80 -2.50 15.16
CA ALA A 83 -2.05 -2.98 15.74
C ALA A 83 -2.08 -2.77 17.27
N ARG A 84 -0.98 -3.11 17.95
CA ARG A 84 -0.84 -2.86 19.40
C ARG A 84 -0.90 -1.36 19.73
N TYR A 85 -0.18 -0.54 18.97
CA TYR A 85 -0.15 0.92 19.18
C TYR A 85 -1.55 1.55 19.04
N ILE A 86 -2.33 1.11 18.04
CA ILE A 86 -3.70 1.56 17.81
C ILE A 86 -4.61 1.13 18.98
N GLU A 87 -4.49 -0.11 19.42
CA GLU A 87 -5.31 -0.67 20.50
C GLU A 87 -5.02 0.02 21.84
N GLU A 88 -3.74 0.17 22.23
CA GLU A 88 -3.33 0.79 23.49
C GLU A 88 -3.75 2.27 23.62
N ARG A 89 -3.93 2.95 22.48
CA ARG A 89 -4.28 4.38 22.42
C ARG A 89 -5.70 4.65 21.94
N GLU A 90 -6.49 3.60 21.72
CA GLU A 90 -7.86 3.67 21.22
C GLU A 90 -8.00 4.52 19.93
N ILE A 91 -7.00 4.46 19.05
CA ILE A 91 -6.97 5.24 17.81
C ILE A 91 -7.94 4.62 16.80
N LYS A 92 -8.73 5.46 16.12
CA LYS A 92 -9.59 5.01 15.02
C LYS A 92 -8.94 5.33 13.69
N ILE A 93 -8.65 4.30 12.90
CA ILE A 93 -8.11 4.44 11.55
C ILE A 93 -9.03 3.79 10.51
N GLY A 94 -9.11 4.41 9.32
CA GLY A 94 -9.90 3.90 8.21
C GLY A 94 -9.14 2.93 7.30
N HIS A 95 -7.82 3.06 7.22
CA HIS A 95 -6.92 2.21 6.43
C HIS A 95 -5.49 2.28 6.99
N VAL A 96 -4.66 1.30 6.63
CA VAL A 96 -3.20 1.31 6.84
C VAL A 96 -2.55 1.41 5.48
N LEU A 97 -1.67 2.38 5.28
CA LEU A 97 -0.88 2.50 4.07
C LEU A 97 0.51 1.89 4.30
N VAL A 98 0.91 0.97 3.43
CA VAL A 98 2.21 0.30 3.48
C VAL A 98 2.96 0.69 2.23
N VAL A 99 4.04 1.45 2.38
CA VAL A 99 4.89 1.85 1.27
C VAL A 99 6.10 0.94 1.26
N THR A 100 6.26 0.20 0.17
CA THR A 100 7.44 -0.66 -0.03
C THR A 100 8.37 -0.01 -1.03
N GLY A 101 9.68 -0.27 -0.91
CA GLY A 101 10.71 0.38 -1.72
C GLY A 101 10.38 0.32 -3.21
N ILE A 102 10.45 1.49 -3.86
CA ILE A 102 9.96 1.77 -5.23
C ILE A 102 10.69 0.92 -6.30
N HIS A 103 11.81 0.26 -5.94
CA HIS A 103 12.71 -0.44 -6.85
C HIS A 103 12.96 -1.92 -6.51
N SER A 104 12.07 -2.61 -5.80
CA SER A 104 12.26 -4.06 -5.57
C SER A 104 12.00 -4.86 -6.85
N ASP A 105 13.04 -5.05 -7.66
CA ASP A 105 13.08 -5.96 -8.82
C ASP A 105 12.97 -7.44 -8.43
N ARG A 106 13.23 -7.75 -7.15
CA ARG A 106 13.11 -9.10 -6.58
C ARG A 106 11.66 -9.55 -6.49
N PHE A 107 11.28 -10.43 -7.42
CA PHE A 107 9.94 -11.02 -7.47
C PHE A 107 9.56 -11.81 -6.21
N ASP A 108 10.52 -12.48 -5.57
CA ASP A 108 10.27 -13.20 -4.32
C ASP A 108 9.87 -12.27 -3.17
N HIS A 109 10.39 -11.04 -3.14
CA HIS A 109 9.94 -10.02 -2.19
C HIS A 109 8.51 -9.55 -2.48
N VAL A 110 8.15 -9.39 -3.75
CA VAL A 110 6.77 -9.06 -4.15
C VAL A 110 5.81 -10.13 -3.63
N MET A 111 6.14 -11.41 -3.83
CA MET A 111 5.33 -12.53 -3.35
C MET A 111 5.28 -12.59 -1.82
N ALA A 112 6.39 -12.29 -1.12
CA ALA A 112 6.42 -12.21 0.34
C ALA A 112 5.52 -11.09 0.88
N ASN A 113 5.48 -9.95 0.21
CA ASN A 113 4.59 -8.83 0.55
C ASN A 113 3.12 -9.20 0.35
N LEU A 114 2.77 -9.84 -0.77
CA LEU A 114 1.42 -10.33 -1.01
C LEU A 114 1.00 -11.40 0.01
N ALA A 115 1.89 -12.35 0.35
CA ALA A 115 1.63 -13.33 1.39
C ALA A 115 1.40 -12.67 2.76
N THR A 116 2.21 -11.66 3.10
CA THR A 116 2.04 -10.87 4.34
C THR A 116 0.70 -10.13 4.33
N LEU A 117 0.30 -9.54 3.21
CA LEU A 117 -0.98 -8.84 3.05
C LEU A 117 -2.19 -9.75 3.35
N TYR A 118 -2.11 -11.04 2.98
CA TYR A 118 -3.11 -12.03 3.36
C TYR A 118 -3.05 -12.38 4.86
N LYS A 119 -1.84 -12.55 5.41
CA LYS A 119 -1.63 -12.90 6.83
C LYS A 119 -2.17 -11.83 7.78
N VAL A 120 -1.90 -10.55 7.50
CA VAL A 120 -2.18 -9.44 8.42
C VAL A 120 -3.68 -9.13 8.60
N ARG A 121 -4.56 -9.66 7.73
CA ARG A 121 -6.03 -9.59 7.89
C ARG A 121 -6.54 -10.25 9.17
N SER A 122 -5.76 -11.20 9.70
CA SER A 122 -6.03 -11.84 11.00
C SER A 122 -5.56 -10.99 12.20
N ILE A 123 -4.66 -10.04 11.96
CA ILE A 123 -4.01 -9.19 12.97
C ILE A 123 -4.75 -7.86 13.10
N ILE A 124 -5.06 -7.22 11.99
CA ILE A 124 -5.79 -5.94 11.95
C ILE A 124 -6.99 -6.04 11.02
N LYS A 125 -8.16 -5.58 11.49
CA LYS A 125 -9.41 -5.59 10.70
C LYS A 125 -9.52 -4.41 9.74
N THR A 126 -8.71 -3.39 9.97
CA THR A 126 -8.60 -2.24 9.08
C THR A 126 -7.94 -2.64 7.75
N PRO A 127 -8.46 -2.18 6.60
CA PRO A 127 -7.85 -2.44 5.30
C PRO A 127 -6.37 -2.04 5.26
N VAL A 128 -5.52 -2.97 4.84
CA VAL A 128 -4.08 -2.71 4.61
C VAL A 128 -3.87 -2.54 3.11
N ILE A 129 -3.35 -1.39 2.72
CA ILE A 129 -3.14 -0.98 1.33
C ILE A 129 -1.65 -0.92 1.07
N LEU A 130 -1.18 -1.75 0.14
CA LEU A 130 0.20 -1.80 -0.29
C LEU A 130 0.42 -0.87 -1.50
N LEU A 131 1.37 0.04 -1.38
CA LEU A 131 1.92 0.81 -2.49
C LEU A 131 3.24 0.19 -2.95
N SER A 132 3.29 -0.19 -4.23
CA SER A 132 4.45 -0.83 -4.86
C SER A 132 4.47 -0.54 -6.36
N GLY A 133 5.56 0.04 -6.88
CA GLY A 133 5.81 0.19 -8.32
C GLY A 133 4.64 0.82 -9.10
N GLY A 134 4.14 2.00 -8.66
CA GLY A 134 3.00 2.68 -9.31
C GLY A 134 1.64 2.02 -9.07
N SER A 135 1.58 0.95 -8.26
CA SER A 135 0.37 0.17 -7.99
C SER A 135 -0.07 0.34 -6.55
N MET A 136 -1.39 0.43 -6.36
CA MET A 136 -2.08 0.33 -5.09
C MET A 136 -2.81 -1.01 -5.03
N VAL A 137 -2.54 -1.80 -3.99
CA VAL A 137 -2.96 -3.19 -3.88
C VAL A 137 -3.53 -3.48 -2.50
N TRP A 138 -4.71 -4.10 -2.42
CA TRP A 138 -5.27 -4.59 -1.15
C TRP A 138 -6.14 -5.82 -1.39
N VAL A 139 -6.43 -6.54 -0.31
CA VAL A 139 -7.31 -7.73 -0.36
C VAL A 139 -8.75 -7.29 -0.13
N LEU A 140 -9.63 -7.68 -1.05
CA LEU A 140 -11.08 -7.67 -0.85
C LEU A 140 -11.48 -8.98 -0.16
N GLU A 141 -12.14 -8.87 0.98
CA GLU A 141 -12.74 -10.01 1.67
C GLU A 141 -13.85 -10.67 0.85
N GLU A 142 -14.31 -11.86 1.26
CA GLU A 142 -15.57 -12.40 0.74
C GLU A 142 -16.72 -11.41 0.97
N GLY A 143 -17.57 -11.23 -0.05
CA GLY A 143 -18.76 -10.38 0.02
C GLY A 143 -18.75 -9.22 -0.95
N LYS A 144 -19.41 -8.13 -0.56
CA LYS A 144 -19.71 -6.96 -1.41
C LYS A 144 -18.83 -5.76 -1.03
N HIS A 145 -18.28 -5.11 -2.02
CA HIS A 145 -17.37 -3.98 -1.88
C HIS A 145 -17.79 -2.83 -2.78
N ARG A 146 -17.47 -1.61 -2.34
CA ARG A 146 -17.53 -0.39 -3.14
C ARG A 146 -16.16 0.26 -3.13
N VAL A 147 -15.59 0.46 -4.31
CA VAL A 147 -14.33 1.18 -4.50
C VAL A 147 -14.64 2.50 -5.19
N GLU A 148 -14.17 3.59 -4.59
CA GLU A 148 -14.35 4.94 -5.10
C GLU A 148 -13.04 5.42 -5.74
N VAL A 149 -13.08 5.68 -7.04
CA VAL A 149 -11.91 6.07 -7.83
C VAL A 149 -12.02 7.53 -8.24
N SER A 150 -10.93 8.27 -8.01
CA SER A 150 -10.85 9.70 -8.33
C SER A 150 -11.13 9.99 -9.81
N TRP A 151 -11.81 11.12 -10.08
CA TRP A 151 -12.02 11.67 -11.42
C TRP A 151 -10.73 11.71 -12.26
N GLN A 152 -9.59 11.97 -11.61
CA GLN A 152 -8.29 12.08 -12.28
C GLN A 152 -7.83 10.78 -12.95
N LEU A 153 -8.23 9.62 -12.41
CA LEU A 153 -7.92 8.30 -12.98
C LEU A 153 -8.97 7.87 -14.01
N ILE A 154 -10.23 8.27 -13.86
CA ILE A 154 -11.29 7.88 -14.80
C ILE A 154 -11.35 8.77 -16.05
N LYS A 155 -10.85 10.02 -15.99
CA LYS A 155 -10.90 10.95 -17.14
C LYS A 155 -10.09 10.49 -18.35
N ASN A 156 -9.09 9.62 -18.15
CA ASN A 156 -8.29 9.05 -19.23
C ASN A 156 -8.11 7.53 -19.02
N PRO A 157 -9.11 6.72 -19.39
CA PRO A 157 -9.08 5.27 -19.17
C PRO A 157 -8.00 4.54 -19.99
N ASN A 158 -7.38 5.20 -20.98
CA ASN A 158 -6.31 4.61 -21.80
C ASN A 158 -4.97 4.51 -21.06
N VAL A 159 -4.78 5.31 -20.00
CA VAL A 159 -3.55 5.35 -19.20
C VAL A 159 -3.76 4.91 -17.76
N SER A 160 -5.01 4.66 -17.37
CA SER A 160 -5.38 4.13 -16.06
C SER A 160 -5.81 2.68 -16.16
N TRP A 161 -5.46 1.90 -15.14
CA TRP A 161 -5.65 0.46 -15.15
C TRP A 161 -6.03 -0.04 -13.76
N CYS A 162 -6.72 -1.18 -13.74
CA CYS A 162 -7.03 -1.95 -12.55
C CYS A 162 -7.07 -3.45 -12.85
N GLY A 163 -7.23 -4.25 -11.81
CA GLY A 163 -7.35 -5.69 -11.91
C GLY A 163 -7.87 -6.36 -10.65
N LEU A 164 -8.33 -7.60 -10.84
CA LEU A 164 -8.81 -8.51 -9.81
C LEU A 164 -8.06 -9.83 -9.96
N ILE A 165 -7.32 -10.20 -8.92
CA ILE A 165 -6.39 -11.34 -8.94
C ILE A 165 -6.79 -12.35 -7.85
N PRO A 166 -7.21 -13.57 -8.20
CA PRO A 166 -7.62 -14.62 -7.27
C PRO A 166 -6.38 -15.31 -6.68
N LEU A 167 -5.68 -14.61 -5.77
CA LEU A 167 -4.46 -15.15 -5.17
C LEU A 167 -4.81 -16.13 -4.03
N GLY A 168 -4.33 -17.37 -4.16
CA GLY A 168 -4.48 -18.43 -3.17
C GLY A 168 -5.61 -19.41 -3.48
N HIS A 169 -6.79 -18.94 -3.89
CA HIS A 169 -7.93 -19.79 -4.26
C HIS A 169 -8.75 -19.16 -5.41
N PRO A 170 -9.42 -19.98 -6.24
CA PRO A 170 -10.41 -19.50 -7.20
C PRO A 170 -11.53 -18.68 -6.55
N ALA A 171 -11.98 -17.62 -7.22
CA ALA A 171 -13.05 -16.75 -6.73
C ALA A 171 -14.06 -16.47 -7.83
N THR A 172 -15.35 -16.62 -7.54
CA THR A 172 -16.43 -16.16 -8.43
C THR A 172 -16.66 -14.67 -8.17
N VAL A 173 -16.59 -13.86 -9.22
CA VAL A 173 -16.61 -12.41 -9.13
C VAL A 173 -17.65 -11.80 -10.08
N SER A 174 -18.38 -10.83 -9.55
CA SER A 174 -19.31 -9.96 -10.27
C SER A 174 -18.92 -8.50 -10.05
N THR A 175 -18.91 -7.69 -11.12
CA THR A 175 -18.53 -6.27 -11.02
C THR A 175 -19.47 -5.35 -11.80
N THR A 176 -19.54 -4.09 -11.38
CA THR A 176 -20.11 -2.98 -12.16
C THR A 176 -19.20 -1.75 -12.05
N GLY A 177 -19.16 -0.92 -13.08
CA GLY A 177 -18.30 0.28 -13.13
C GLY A 177 -16.91 0.06 -13.74
N LEU A 178 -16.60 -1.16 -14.21
CA LEU A 178 -15.41 -1.45 -15.01
C LEU A 178 -15.74 -1.46 -16.51
N LYS A 179 -14.75 -1.20 -17.36
CA LYS A 179 -14.88 -1.31 -18.82
C LYS A 179 -15.21 -2.75 -19.23
N TRP A 180 -14.56 -3.71 -18.59
CA TRP A 180 -14.87 -5.14 -18.74
C TRP A 180 -15.43 -5.65 -17.43
N ASN A 181 -16.75 -5.53 -17.27
CA ASN A 181 -17.44 -6.05 -16.10
C ASN A 181 -17.50 -7.58 -16.11
N LEU A 182 -17.40 -8.17 -14.93
CA LEU A 182 -17.57 -9.60 -14.69
C LEU A 182 -19.02 -9.89 -14.29
N ALA A 183 -19.60 -10.97 -14.79
CA ALA A 183 -20.93 -11.44 -14.43
C ALA A 183 -20.84 -12.91 -13.96
N ASP A 184 -20.71 -13.08 -12.64
CA ASP A 184 -20.51 -14.36 -11.95
C ASP A 184 -19.42 -15.23 -12.58
N GLN A 185 -18.32 -14.59 -12.97
CA GLN A 185 -17.21 -15.26 -13.63
C GLN A 185 -16.22 -15.80 -12.59
N MET A 186 -15.78 -17.03 -12.80
CA MET A 186 -14.72 -17.62 -11.99
C MET A 186 -13.37 -17.06 -12.42
N LEU A 187 -12.66 -16.44 -11.48
CA LEU A 187 -11.27 -16.06 -11.62
C LEU A 187 -10.41 -17.16 -11.00
N GLU A 188 -9.43 -17.66 -11.76
CA GLU A 188 -8.45 -18.66 -11.33
C GLU A 188 -7.17 -18.57 -12.17
N PHE A 189 -6.02 -18.76 -11.54
CA PHE A 189 -4.74 -18.81 -12.25
C PHE A 189 -4.71 -19.99 -13.23
N GLY A 190 -4.32 -19.71 -14.48
CA GLY A 190 -4.35 -20.69 -15.57
C GLY A 190 -5.66 -20.69 -16.37
N THR A 191 -6.69 -19.99 -15.90
CA THR A 191 -7.95 -19.77 -16.65
C THR A 191 -8.15 -18.28 -16.92
N LEU A 192 -8.85 -17.57 -16.03
CA LEU A 192 -9.16 -16.16 -16.14
C LEU A 192 -8.61 -15.40 -14.93
N VAL A 193 -7.81 -14.37 -15.21
CA VAL A 193 -7.43 -13.34 -14.23
C VAL A 193 -7.77 -12.00 -14.86
N SER A 194 -8.48 -11.14 -14.14
CA SER A 194 -8.85 -9.82 -14.67
C SER A 194 -7.65 -8.88 -14.51
N THR A 195 -6.75 -8.85 -15.49
CA THR A 195 -5.64 -7.88 -15.56
C THR A 195 -5.82 -6.91 -16.71
N SER A 196 -5.22 -5.72 -16.62
CA SER A 196 -5.33 -4.67 -17.64
C SER A 196 -6.77 -4.22 -17.90
N ASN A 197 -7.62 -4.28 -16.87
CA ASN A 197 -8.96 -3.71 -16.90
C ASN A 197 -8.86 -2.18 -16.70
N THR A 198 -9.94 -1.46 -16.92
CA THR A 198 -10.01 0.00 -16.67
C THR A 198 -11.44 0.38 -16.28
N TYR A 199 -11.68 1.65 -16.03
CA TYR A 199 -12.94 2.15 -15.49
C TYR A 199 -13.94 2.48 -16.59
N ASP A 200 -15.22 2.24 -16.33
CA ASP A 200 -16.30 2.79 -17.14
C ASP A 200 -16.57 4.24 -16.71
N PRO A 201 -16.30 5.25 -17.57
CA PRO A 201 -16.45 6.65 -17.20
C PRO A 201 -17.90 7.05 -16.90
N THR A 202 -18.89 6.26 -17.36
CA THR A 202 -20.32 6.52 -17.11
C THR A 202 -20.75 6.22 -15.67
N HIS A 203 -19.93 5.48 -14.93
CA HIS A 203 -20.21 5.11 -13.54
C HIS A 203 -19.56 6.08 -12.52
N HIS A 204 -19.00 7.20 -12.98
CA HIS A 204 -18.50 8.29 -12.12
C HIS A 204 -17.51 7.83 -11.03
N GLY A 205 -16.68 6.83 -11.33
CA GLY A 205 -15.66 6.32 -10.41
C GLY A 205 -16.20 5.40 -9.32
N GLN A 206 -17.47 5.00 -9.39
CA GLN A 206 -18.08 4.04 -8.47
C GLN A 206 -17.96 2.62 -9.03
N ILE A 207 -17.11 1.80 -8.41
CA ILE A 207 -16.95 0.39 -8.77
C ILE A 207 -17.56 -0.47 -7.67
N TYR A 208 -18.43 -1.40 -8.06
CA TYR A 208 -19.01 -2.38 -7.16
C TYR A 208 -18.45 -3.75 -7.50
N ILE A 209 -18.06 -4.50 -6.48
CA ILE A 209 -17.42 -5.82 -6.63
C ILE A 209 -18.09 -6.76 -5.64
N THR A 210 -18.51 -7.93 -6.10
CA THR A 210 -18.92 -9.04 -5.25
C THR A 210 -17.98 -10.21 -5.52
N THR A 211 -17.39 -10.78 -4.48
CA THR A 211 -16.46 -11.91 -4.60
C THR A 211 -16.81 -13.02 -3.61
N SER A 212 -16.75 -14.28 -4.05
CA SER A 212 -17.04 -15.46 -3.22
C SER A 212 -15.90 -15.85 -2.28
N HIS A 213 -14.69 -15.37 -2.55
CA HIS A 213 -13.49 -15.63 -1.75
C HIS A 213 -12.60 -14.40 -1.76
N PRO A 214 -11.60 -14.32 -0.86
CA PRO A 214 -10.65 -13.22 -0.88
C PRO A 214 -9.98 -13.05 -2.25
N CYS A 215 -9.99 -11.82 -2.76
CA CYS A 215 -9.44 -11.48 -4.07
C CYS A 215 -8.59 -10.22 -3.95
N LEU A 216 -7.43 -10.17 -4.60
CA LEU A 216 -6.63 -8.96 -4.65
C LEU A 216 -7.26 -7.97 -5.63
N TRP A 217 -7.54 -6.77 -5.14
CA TRP A 217 -7.74 -5.63 -6.00
C TRP A 217 -6.39 -4.93 -6.23
N THR A 218 -6.14 -4.57 -7.48
CA THR A 218 -4.97 -3.76 -7.86
C THR A 218 -5.40 -2.63 -8.78
N MET A 219 -4.80 -1.45 -8.61
CA MET A 219 -5.01 -0.31 -9.50
C MET A 219 -3.78 0.57 -9.57
N GLY A 220 -3.62 1.30 -10.68
CA GLY A 220 -2.65 2.39 -10.74
C GLY A 220 -3.10 3.56 -9.85
N TRP A 221 -2.18 4.14 -9.06
CA TRP A 221 -2.43 5.38 -8.32
C TRP A 221 -1.98 6.64 -9.09
N GLU A 222 -1.28 6.44 -10.21
CA GLU A 222 -0.95 7.47 -11.20
C GLU A 222 -1.38 7.00 -12.60
N THR A 223 -1.62 7.96 -13.50
CA THR A 223 -1.77 7.68 -14.93
C THR A 223 -0.42 7.28 -15.51
N ARG A 224 -0.36 6.26 -16.37
CA ARG A 224 0.86 5.95 -17.13
C ARG A 224 1.33 7.21 -17.87
N GLY A 225 2.57 7.63 -17.63
CA GLY A 225 3.16 8.78 -18.31
C GLY A 225 3.04 8.65 -19.82
N THR A 226 2.57 9.70 -20.49
CA THR A 226 2.63 9.81 -21.95
C THR A 226 4.05 10.24 -22.33
N ASP A 227 5.03 9.37 -22.11
CA ASP A 227 6.33 9.51 -22.77
C ASP A 227 6.17 8.95 -24.19
N VAL A 228 5.59 9.77 -25.07
CA VAL A 228 5.76 9.63 -26.51
C VAL A 228 6.71 10.74 -26.93
N GLU A 229 7.88 10.32 -27.37
CA GLU A 229 8.93 11.11 -28.00
C GLU A 229 8.38 12.24 -28.89
N MET A 230 8.81 13.46 -28.63
CA MET A 230 8.93 14.50 -29.67
C MET A 230 10.39 14.93 -29.73
N ASP A 231 11.25 14.02 -30.21
CA ASP A 231 12.41 14.42 -30.98
C ASP A 231 12.00 14.36 -32.45
N GLY A 232 11.82 15.54 -33.04
CA GLY A 232 11.55 15.79 -34.45
C GLY A 232 11.88 17.22 -34.80
#